data_AF-A0A1P8U7M5-F1
#
_entry.id   AF-A0A1P8U7M5-F1
#
_cell.length_a   1.000
_cell.length_b   1.000
_cell.length_c   1.000
_cell.angle_alpha   90.00
_cell.angle_beta   90.00
_cell.angle_gamma   90.00
#
_symmetry.space_group_name_H-M   'P 1'
#
loop_
_entity.id
_entity.type
_entity.pdbx_description
1 polymer ?
#
loop_
_entity_poly.entity_id
_entity_poly.type
_entity_poly.pdbx_seq_one_letter_code
_entity_poly.pdbx_strand_id
1 'polypeptide(L)'
;MFFGLDWDKLVLILIVAALLVGPERLPRYAESLARLTVRAREWLSGAKTRVKEELGDDFDDVEWRKLDPRQYDPRRIIRDALLEDAPVPTVQAAAVGTAIAATATTPLAASFDPQRDVPFDNEAT
;
A
#
# COMPACT_ATOMS: atom_id res chain seq x y z
N MET A 1 -1.76 14.91 -11.54
CA MET A 1 -0.42 14.55 -12.04
C MET A 1 0.14 13.48 -11.09
N PHE A 2 -0.20 12.22 -11.33
CA PHE A 2 0.17 11.11 -10.45
C PHE A 2 1.51 10.53 -10.94
N PHE A 3 2.58 10.74 -10.18
CA PHE A 3 3.89 10.07 -10.30
C PHE A 3 4.68 10.16 -11.62
N GLY A 4 4.28 10.98 -12.59
CA GLY A 4 5.01 11.08 -13.86
C GLY A 4 5.21 9.71 -14.53
N LEU A 5 4.32 8.76 -14.25
CA LEU A 5 4.37 7.39 -14.74
C LEU A 5 3.39 7.30 -15.90
N ASP A 6 3.87 7.78 -17.04
CA ASP A 6 3.14 7.78 -18.28
C ASP A 6 3.25 6.40 -18.96
N TRP A 7 2.34 6.08 -19.89
CA TRP A 7 2.29 4.76 -20.55
C TRP A 7 3.61 4.40 -21.26
N ASP A 8 4.26 5.38 -21.87
CA ASP A 8 5.58 5.27 -22.48
C ASP A 8 6.65 4.83 -21.47
N LYS A 9 6.63 5.38 -20.25
CA LYS A 9 7.58 5.03 -19.19
C LYS A 9 7.33 3.62 -18.65
N LEU A 10 6.07 3.20 -18.56
CA LEU A 10 5.73 1.81 -18.21
C LEU A 10 6.30 0.81 -19.23
N VAL A 11 6.16 1.09 -20.52
CA VAL A 11 6.74 0.25 -21.58
C VAL A 11 8.26 0.25 -21.50
N LEU A 12 8.89 1.40 -21.26
CA LEU A 12 10.34 1.50 -21.09
C LEU A 12 10.83 0.65 -19.92
N ILE A 13 10.16 0.74 -18.76
CA ILE A 13 10.49 -0.07 -17.58
C ILE A 13 10.36 -1.57 -17.90
N LEU A 14 9.32 -1.97 -18.62
CA LEU A 14 9.12 -3.36 -19.00
C LEU A 14 10.25 -3.88 -19.90
N ILE A 15 10.69 -3.07 -20.86
CA ILE A 15 11.84 -3.41 -21.71
C ILE A 15 13.11 -3.55 -20.88
N VAL A 16 13.40 -2.59 -19.99
CA VAL A 16 14.58 -2.64 -19.13
C VAL A 16 14.55 -3.87 -18.22
N ALA A 17 13.41 -4.16 -17.60
CA ALA A 17 13.22 -5.35 -16.78
C ALA A 17 13.40 -6.65 -17.59
N ALA A 18 12.90 -6.69 -18.83
CA ALA A 18 13.09 -7.82 -19.73
C ALA A 18 14.56 -8.06 -20.05
N LEU A 19 15.34 -6.99 -20.25
CA LEU A 19 16.78 -7.11 -20.49
C LEU A 19 17.53 -7.57 -19.23
N LEU A 20 17.18 -7.04 -18.05
CA LEU A 20 17.81 -7.41 -16.78
C LEU A 20 17.58 -8.87 -16.40
N VAL A 21 16.34 -9.35 -16.57
CA VAL A 21 15.94 -10.73 -16.27
C VAL A 21 16.31 -11.70 -17.41
N GLY A 22 16.33 -11.19 -18.64
CA GLY A 22 16.45 -11.95 -19.88
C GLY A 22 15.07 -12.21 -20.51
N PRO A 23 14.84 -11.86 -21.79
CA PRO A 23 13.53 -12.02 -22.44
C PRO A 23 13.10 -13.48 -22.54
N GLU A 24 14.06 -14.40 -22.64
CA GLU A 24 13.82 -15.85 -22.65
C GLU A 24 13.27 -16.38 -21.31
N ARG A 25 13.58 -15.71 -20.19
CA ARG A 25 13.19 -16.16 -18.85
C ARG A 25 11.86 -15.57 -18.38
N LEU A 26 11.50 -14.38 -18.87
CA LEU A 26 10.22 -13.73 -18.57
C LEU A 26 8.97 -14.61 -18.78
N PRO A 27 8.76 -15.29 -19.93
CA PRO A 27 7.57 -16.08 -20.14
C PRO A 27 7.46 -17.23 -19.12
N ARG A 28 8.60 -17.81 -18.72
CA ARG A 28 8.63 -18.85 -17.70
C ARG A 28 8.19 -18.33 -16.34
N TYR A 29 8.65 -17.15 -15.92
CA TYR A 29 8.23 -16.54 -14.66
C TYR A 29 6.77 -16.08 -14.70
N ALA A 30 6.31 -15.53 -15.83
CA ALA A 30 4.91 -15.16 -16.03
C ALA A 30 3.99 -16.39 -15.91
N GLU A 31 4.39 -17.52 -16.49
CA GLU A 31 3.67 -18.79 -16.35
C GLU A 31 3.61 -19.25 -14.89
N SER A 32 4.72 -19.18 -14.14
CA SER A 32 4.72 -19.49 -12.71
C SER A 32 3.78 -18.58 -11.91
N LEU A 33 3.80 -17.28 -12.18
CA LEU A 33 2.92 -16.31 -11.51
C LEU A 33 1.45 -16.55 -11.85
N ALA A 34 1.15 -16.85 -13.12
CA ALA A 34 -0.21 -17.18 -13.55
C ALA A 34 -0.73 -18.42 -12.82
N ARG A 35 0.09 -19.48 -12.75
CA ARG A 35 -0.24 -20.72 -12.00
C ARG A 35 -0.47 -20.43 -10.52
N LEU A 36 0.36 -19.59 -9.89
CA LEU A 36 0.17 -19.17 -8.50
C LEU A 36 -1.14 -18.39 -8.31
N THR A 37 -1.47 -17.51 -9.24
CA THR A 37 -2.71 -16.71 -9.19
C THR A 37 -3.95 -17.59 -9.30
N VAL A 38 -3.94 -18.59 -10.18
CA VAL A 38 -5.04 -19.57 -10.31
C VAL A 38 -5.19 -20.36 -9.01
N ARG A 39 -4.09 -20.88 -8.45
CA ARG A 39 -4.11 -21.60 -7.17
C ARG A 39 -4.59 -20.73 -6.02
N ALA A 40 -4.16 -19.48 -5.97
CA ALA A 40 -4.61 -18.52 -4.97
C ALA A 40 -6.12 -18.27 -5.09
N ARG A 41 -6.65 -18.10 -6.31
CA ARG A 41 -8.08 -17.96 -6.56
C ARG A 41 -8.87 -19.18 -6.11
N GLU A 42 -8.37 -20.38 -6.40
CA GLU A 42 -9.01 -21.64 -5.99
C GLU A 42 -9.03 -21.76 -4.46
N TRP A 43 -7.91 -21.47 -3.81
CA TRP A 43 -7.81 -21.46 -2.34
C TRP A 43 -8.76 -20.43 -1.69
N LEU A 44 -8.82 -19.21 -2.22
CA LEU A 44 -9.75 -18.16 -1.77
C LEU A 44 -11.20 -18.60 -1.95
N SER A 45 -11.54 -19.25 -3.06
CA SER A 45 -12.90 -19.76 -3.29
C SER A 45 -13.27 -20.88 -2.32
N GLY A 46 -12.36 -21.81 -2.04
CA GLY A 46 -12.58 -22.87 -1.05
C GLY A 46 -12.71 -22.33 0.37
N ALA A 47 -11.89 -21.35 0.74
CA ALA A 47 -12.02 -20.65 2.02
C ALA A 47 -13.37 -19.93 2.13
N LYS A 48 -13.81 -19.24 1.07
CA LYS A 48 -15.13 -18.60 1.03
C LYS A 48 -16.25 -19.63 1.23
N THR A 49 -16.17 -20.80 0.60
CA THR A 49 -17.17 -21.87 0.75
C THR A 49 -17.23 -22.38 2.19
N ARG A 50 -16.08 -22.68 2.83
CA ARG A 50 -16.06 -23.15 4.22
C ARG A 50 -16.58 -22.12 5.22
N VAL A 51 -16.20 -20.86 5.04
CA VAL A 51 -16.72 -19.74 5.85
C VAL A 51 -18.24 -19.63 5.69
N LYS A 52 -18.75 -19.77 4.46
CA LYS A 52 -20.20 -19.77 4.19
C LYS A 52 -20.92 -20.97 4.83
N GLU A 53 -20.30 -22.15 4.86
CA GLU A 53 -20.86 -23.35 5.48
C GLU A 53 -20.89 -23.28 7.01
N GLU A 54 -19.86 -22.71 7.65
CA GLU A 54 -19.75 -22.63 9.10
C GLU A 54 -20.51 -21.45 9.73
N LEU A 55 -20.62 -20.31 9.02
CA LEU A 55 -21.31 -19.13 9.53
C LEU A 55 -22.78 -19.03 9.08
N GLY A 56 -23.24 -19.95 8.24
CA GLY A 56 -24.63 -20.02 7.77
C GLY A 56 -25.00 -18.91 6.77
N ASP A 57 -26.17 -19.06 6.16
CA ASP A 57 -26.75 -18.13 5.17
C ASP A 57 -26.93 -16.68 5.69
N ASP A 58 -26.74 -16.47 7.00
CA ASP A 58 -26.77 -15.17 7.68
C ASP A 58 -25.47 -14.34 7.52
N PHE A 59 -24.36 -14.89 7.01
CA PHE A 59 -23.20 -14.09 6.55
C PHE A 59 -23.45 -13.57 5.13
N ASP A 60 -24.39 -12.64 5.10
CA ASP A 60 -25.06 -12.06 3.95
C ASP A 60 -24.06 -11.56 2.88
N ASP A 61 -24.34 -11.88 1.61
CA ASP A 61 -23.63 -11.37 0.42
C ASP A 61 -23.54 -9.82 0.41
N VAL A 62 -24.38 -9.15 1.22
CA VAL A 62 -24.40 -7.72 1.51
C VAL A 62 -23.12 -7.22 2.18
N GLU A 63 -22.46 -7.98 3.05
CA GLU A 63 -21.21 -7.57 3.71
C GLU A 63 -19.98 -7.77 2.81
N TRP A 64 -20.00 -8.79 1.97
CA TRP A 64 -19.01 -8.99 0.91
C TRP A 64 -19.05 -7.88 -0.15
N ARG A 65 -20.23 -7.36 -0.46
CA ARG A 65 -20.43 -6.27 -1.42
C ARG A 65 -20.02 -4.90 -0.87
N LYS A 66 -20.00 -4.73 0.46
CA LYS A 66 -19.43 -3.55 1.14
C LYS A 66 -17.90 -3.57 1.17
N LEU A 67 -17.30 -4.77 1.14
CA LEU A 67 -15.84 -4.95 1.07
C LEU A 67 -15.29 -4.88 -0.36
N ASP A 68 -16.14 -4.85 -1.39
CA ASP A 68 -15.74 -4.60 -2.77
C ASP A 68 -15.39 -3.10 -2.93
N PRO A 69 -14.12 -2.73 -3.17
CA PRO A 69 -13.68 -1.34 -3.25
C PRO A 69 -14.39 -0.53 -4.34
N ARG A 70 -14.98 -1.21 -5.33
CA ARG A 70 -15.68 -0.58 -6.47
C ARG A 70 -17.13 -0.25 -6.14
N GLN A 71 -17.68 -0.82 -5.07
CA GLN A 71 -19.06 -0.66 -4.65
C GLN A 71 -19.20 0.11 -3.33
N TYR A 72 -18.11 0.75 -2.88
CA TYR A 72 -18.13 1.80 -1.86
C TYR A 72 -18.86 3.03 -2.44
N ASP A 73 -20.19 2.97 -2.45
CA ASP A 73 -21.04 3.97 -3.08
C ASP A 73 -21.10 5.21 -2.16
N PRO A 74 -20.41 6.31 -2.52
CA PRO A 74 -20.25 7.47 -1.63
C PRO A 74 -21.59 8.10 -1.24
N ARG A 75 -22.62 7.86 -2.05
CA ARG A 75 -23.99 8.34 -1.83
C ARG A 75 -24.64 7.73 -0.60
N ARG A 76 -24.27 6.50 -0.21
CA ARG A 76 -24.79 5.88 1.03
C ARG A 76 -24.23 6.57 2.28
N ILE A 77 -22.93 6.87 2.30
CA ILE A 77 -22.27 7.55 3.43
C ILE A 77 -22.88 8.93 3.68
N ILE A 78 -23.20 9.65 2.59
CA ILE A 78 -23.85 10.96 2.68
C ILE A 78 -25.28 10.82 3.22
N ARG A 79 -26.05 9.82 2.78
CA ARG A 79 -27.39 9.57 3.29
C ARG A 79 -27.39 9.18 4.76
N ASP A 80 -26.47 8.33 5.16
CA ASP A 80 -26.31 7.92 6.56
C ASP A 80 -25.89 9.13 7.42
N ALA A 81 -25.08 10.06 6.89
CA ALA A 81 -24.73 11.33 7.55
C ALA A 81 -25.84 12.41 7.54
N LEU A 82 -26.90 12.23 6.74
CA LEU A 82 -28.04 13.14 6.65
C LEU A 82 -29.28 12.63 7.41
N LEU A 83 -29.37 11.32 7.66
CA LEU A 83 -30.46 10.67 8.38
C LEU A 83 -30.16 10.51 9.88
N GLU A 84 -28.89 10.33 10.26
CA GLU A 84 -28.47 10.31 11.66
C GLU A 84 -28.08 11.74 12.07
N ASP A 85 -28.87 12.34 12.94
CA ASP A 85 -28.69 13.68 13.52
C ASP A 85 -27.26 13.89 14.06
N ALA A 86 -26.72 15.10 13.86
CA ALA A 86 -25.34 15.47 14.08
C ALA A 86 -24.86 15.19 15.52
N PRO A 87 -23.61 14.73 15.67
CA PRO A 87 -22.58 15.69 16.03
C PRO A 87 -21.36 15.52 15.14
N VAL A 88 -20.99 16.58 14.43
CA VAL A 88 -19.71 16.67 13.73
C VAL A 88 -18.56 16.56 14.73
N PRO A 89 -17.74 15.49 14.73
CA PRO A 89 -16.40 15.62 15.27
C PRO A 89 -15.63 16.38 14.20
N THR A 90 -15.41 17.68 14.41
CA THR A 90 -14.36 18.40 13.70
C THR A 90 -13.05 17.72 14.06
N VAL A 91 -12.62 16.74 13.26
CA VAL A 91 -11.30 16.15 13.38
C VAL A 91 -10.32 17.27 13.06
N GLN A 92 -9.73 17.78 14.13
CA GLN A 92 -8.81 18.89 14.15
C GLN A 92 -7.54 18.45 13.43
N ALA A 93 -7.51 18.67 12.11
CA ALA A 93 -6.33 18.45 11.26
C ALA A 93 -5.10 19.28 11.69
N ALA A 94 -5.26 20.15 12.71
CA ALA A 94 -4.16 20.86 13.34
C ALA A 94 -3.23 19.94 14.15
N ALA A 95 -3.70 18.80 14.69
CA ALA A 95 -2.87 17.95 15.56
C ALA A 95 -1.83 17.10 14.81
N VAL A 96 -2.03 16.82 13.52
CA VAL A 96 -1.01 16.13 12.72
C VAL A 96 0.13 17.08 12.38
N GLY A 97 -0.16 18.35 12.06
CA GLY A 97 0.84 19.37 11.78
C GLY A 97 1.78 19.66 12.96
N THR A 98 1.27 19.65 14.19
CA THR A 98 2.09 19.83 15.39
C THR A 98 2.91 18.59 15.76
N ALA A 99 2.47 17.37 15.42
CA ALA A 99 3.24 16.16 15.67
C ALA A 99 4.45 16.02 14.73
N ILE A 100 4.32 16.40 13.45
CA ILE A 100 5.47 16.50 12.54
C ILE A 100 6.40 17.67 12.89
N ALA A 101 5.87 18.80 13.39
CA ALA A 101 6.69 19.91 13.86
C ALA A 101 7.44 19.60 15.18
N ALA A 102 6.86 18.80 16.07
CA ALA A 102 7.50 18.36 17.32
C ALA A 102 8.56 17.26 17.10
N THR A 103 8.58 16.62 15.92
CA THR A 103 9.59 15.63 15.54
C THR A 103 10.64 16.20 14.58
N ALA A 104 10.52 17.47 14.19
CA ALA A 104 11.58 18.18 13.50
C ALA A 104 12.66 18.58 14.51
N THR A 105 13.42 17.59 14.97
CA THR A 105 14.76 17.80 15.47
C THR A 105 15.47 18.64 14.43
N THR A 106 15.93 19.83 14.84
CA THR A 106 16.76 20.73 14.06
C THR A 106 17.76 19.91 13.24
N PRO A 107 17.83 20.04 11.91
CA PRO A 107 18.93 19.43 11.18
C PRO A 107 20.17 20.18 11.64
N LEU A 108 20.96 19.55 12.51
CA LEU A 108 22.32 20.00 12.77
C LEU A 108 23.05 19.79 11.45
N ALA A 109 23.14 20.85 10.66
CA ALA A 109 24.00 20.89 9.49
C ALA A 109 25.40 20.57 10.01
N ALA A 110 25.86 19.34 9.80
CA ALA A 110 27.20 18.94 10.15
C ALA A 110 28.15 19.68 9.22
N SER A 111 28.60 20.86 9.65
CA SER A 111 29.69 21.56 8.99
C SER A 111 30.95 20.72 9.19
N PHE A 112 31.45 20.17 8.10
CA PHE A 112 32.74 19.50 8.07
C PHE A 112 33.83 20.50 8.45
N ASP A 113 34.54 20.24 9.56
CA ASP A 113 35.66 21.05 10.03
C ASP A 113 36.97 20.34 9.68
N PRO A 114 37.75 20.85 8.70
CA PRO A 114 39.00 20.24 8.27
C PRO A 114 40.15 20.42 9.28
N GLN A 115 39.94 21.14 10.38
CA GLN A 115 40.93 21.32 11.46
C GLN A 115 40.66 20.43 12.67
N ARG A 116 39.63 19.58 12.61
CA ARG A 116 39.28 18.66 13.70
C ARG A 116 40.18 17.42 13.64
N ASP A 117 40.99 17.23 14.68
CA ASP A 117 41.73 15.98 14.87
C ASP A 117 40.74 14.81 14.98
N VAL A 118 40.91 13.83 14.08
CA VAL A 118 40.09 12.62 14.04
C VAL A 118 40.61 11.63 15.09
N PRO A 119 39.76 11.08 15.99
CA PRO A 119 40.20 10.09 16.96
C PRO A 119 40.65 8.82 16.24
N PHE A 120 41.90 8.39 16.46
CA PHE A 120 42.39 7.12 15.93
C PHE A 120 41.86 5.96 16.79
N ASP A 121 41.27 4.96 16.13
CA ASP A 121 40.84 3.71 16.76
C ASP A 121 42.06 2.81 16.98
N ASN A 122 42.40 2.58 18.24
CA ASN A 122 43.57 1.83 18.67
C ASN A 122 43.30 0.33 18.87
N GLU A 123 42.09 -0.16 18.58
CA GLU A 123 41.76 -1.59 18.66
C GLU A 123 41.89 -2.33 17.31
N ALA A 124 42.27 -1.63 16.24
CA ALA A 124 42.58 -2.25 14.95
C ALA A 124 44.00 -2.85 14.94
N THR A 125 44.16 -4.07 15.45
CA THR A 125 45.35 -4.93 15.24
C THR A 125 44.92 -6.35 14.98
#